data_AF-A0A4E0QS33-F1
#
_entry.id   AF-A0A4E0QS33-F1
#
_cell.length_a   1.000
_cell.length_b   1.000
_cell.length_c   1.000
_cell.angle_alpha   90.00
_cell.angle_beta   90.00
_cell.angle_gamma   90.00
#
_symmetry.space_group_name_H-M   'P 1'
#
loop_
_entity.id
_entity.type
_entity.pdbx_description
1 polymer ?
#
loop_
_entity_poly.entity_id
_entity_poly.type
_entity_poly.pdbx_seq_one_letter_code
_entity_poly.pdbx_strand_id
1 'polypeptide(L)' 'MSTENWFKTGDKTWLRKFAENNGITFTQLRTEIFPNSNKRTLEDLWQMRHAAIGSYADALLWYAKARRKKWECVGVANKL' A
#
# COMPACT_ATOMS: atom_id res chain seq x y z
N MET A 1 -10.26 -12.00 -18.65
CA MET A 1 -10.58 -11.12 -17.51
C MET A 1 -9.39 -10.21 -17.31
N SER A 2 -9.58 -8.89 -17.45
CA SER A 2 -8.51 -7.89 -17.47
C SER A 2 -7.84 -7.80 -16.11
N THR A 3 -6.52 -7.96 -16.09
CA THR A 3 -5.61 -7.81 -14.96
C THR A 3 -5.85 -6.51 -14.19
N GLU A 4 -6.39 -6.63 -12.98
CA GLU A 4 -6.58 -5.52 -12.05
C GLU A 4 -5.21 -5.08 -11.51
N ASN A 5 -4.68 -4.00 -12.09
CA ASN A 5 -3.51 -3.31 -11.57
C ASN A 5 -3.88 -2.64 -10.24
N TRP A 6 -3.57 -3.29 -9.12
CA TRP A 6 -3.76 -2.73 -7.77
C TRP A 6 -2.93 -1.47 -7.52
N PHE A 7 -1.87 -1.25 -8.32
CA PHE A 7 -0.93 -0.14 -8.17
C PHE A 7 -0.74 0.56 -9.51
N LYS A 8 -1.40 1.70 -9.69
CA LYS A 8 -1.14 2.59 -10.83
C LYS A 8 -0.33 3.79 -10.32
N THR A 9 0.81 4.06 -10.94
CA THR A 9 1.59 5.27 -10.68
C THR A 9 0.69 6.50 -10.77
N GLY A 10 0.62 7.30 -9.70
CA GLY A 10 -0.28 8.46 -9.60
C GLY A 10 -1.66 8.18 -9.01
N ASP A 11 -2.00 6.93 -8.67
CA ASP A 11 -3.23 6.62 -7.94
C ASP A 11 -3.14 7.12 -6.48
N LYS A 12 -4.04 8.04 -6.14
CA LYS A 12 -4.12 8.63 -4.79
C LYS A 12 -4.89 7.75 -3.80
N THR A 13 -5.54 6.71 -4.30
CA THR A 13 -6.48 5.88 -3.54
C THR A 13 -5.96 4.48 -3.26
N TRP A 14 -4.91 4.02 -3.94
CA TRP A 14 -4.45 2.64 -3.86
C TRP A 14 -4.09 2.23 -2.43
N LEU A 15 -3.38 3.08 -1.68
CA LEU A 15 -2.93 2.75 -0.32
C LEU A 15 -4.11 2.53 0.62
N ARG A 16 -5.11 3.43 0.56
CA ARG A 16 -6.31 3.33 1.37
C ARG A 16 -7.16 2.12 0.97
N LYS A 17 -7.39 1.90 -0.33
CA LYS A 17 -8.13 0.73 -0.83
C LYS A 17 -7.46 -0.58 -0.42
N PHE A 18 -6.13 -0.65 -0.53
CA PHE A 18 -5.36 -1.81 -0.09
C PHE A 18 -5.53 -2.04 1.41
N ALA A 19 -5.42 -0.99 2.22
CA ALA A 19 -5.56 -1.10 3.66
C ALA A 19 -6.97 -1.53 4.07
N GLU A 20 -8.01 -0.94 3.48
CA GLU A 20 -9.42 -1.29 3.69
C GLU A 20 -9.69 -2.75 3.31
N ASN A 21 -9.25 -3.20 2.12
CA ASN A 21 -9.46 -4.57 1.65
C ASN A 21 -8.75 -5.63 2.51
N ASN A 22 -7.69 -5.23 3.23
CA ASN A 22 -6.89 -6.14 4.06
C ASN A 22 -7.14 -5.96 5.56
N GLY A 23 -8.12 -5.13 5.95
CA GLY A 23 -8.45 -4.86 7.34
C GLY A 23 -7.33 -4.17 8.13
N ILE A 24 -6.46 -3.43 7.44
CA ILE A 24 -5.38 -2.65 8.05
C ILE A 24 -5.97 -1.32 8.50
N THR A 25 -5.92 -1.05 9.81
CA THR A 25 -6.34 0.25 10.34
C THR A 25 -5.27 1.33 10.10
N PHE A 26 -5.67 2.60 10.09
CA PHE A 26 -4.71 3.71 10.02
C PHE A 26 -3.69 3.67 11.16
N THR A 27 -4.13 3.26 12.36
CA THR A 27 -3.23 3.08 13.51
C THR A 27 -2.16 2.05 13.20
N GLN A 28 -2.51 0.86 12.73
CA GLN A 28 -1.54 -0.19 12.37
C GLN A 28 -0.62 0.25 11.23
N LEU A 29 -1.17 0.92 10.21
CA LEU A 29 -0.38 1.48 9.12
C LEU A 29 0.71 2.41 9.66
N ARG A 30 0.38 3.27 10.63
CA ARG A 30 1.32 4.21 11.23
C ARG A 30 2.26 3.57 12.25
N THR A 31 1.79 2.67 13.11
CA THR A 31 2.58 2.18 14.25
C THR A 31 3.36 0.91 13.95
N GLU A 32 2.88 0.09 13.02
CA GLU A 32 3.49 -1.21 12.71
C GLU A 32 4.17 -1.22 11.33
N ILE A 33 3.57 -0.58 10.32
CA ILE A 33 4.04 -0.69 8.93
C ILE A 33 4.99 0.46 8.58
N PHE A 34 4.60 1.70 8.91
CA PHE A 34 5.35 2.92 8.61
C PHE A 34 5.68 3.75 9.87
N PRO A 35 6.34 3.18 10.89
CA PRO A 35 6.60 3.86 12.16
C PRO A 35 7.44 5.13 12.02
N ASN A 36 8.29 5.19 10.99
CA ASN A 36 9.21 6.31 10.76
C ASN A 36 8.69 7.31 9.72
N SER A 37 7.54 7.05 9.09
CA SER A 37 6.97 7.98 8.12
C SER A 37 6.26 9.13 8.84
N ASN A 38 6.31 10.32 8.25
CA ASN A 38 5.63 11.48 8.79
C ASN A 38 4.12 11.21 8.90
N LYS A 39 3.55 11.43 10.09
CA LYS A 39 2.12 11.24 10.36
C LYS A 39 1.25 11.96 9.32
N ARG A 40 1.57 13.22 9.01
CA ARG A 40 0.80 14.04 8.08
C ARG A 40 0.84 13.47 6.67
N THR A 41 2.00 12.96 6.22
CA THR A 41 2.12 12.26 4.94
C THR A 41 1.21 11.04 4.89
N LEU A 42 1.20 10.22 5.95
CA LEU A 42 0.32 9.05 6.01
C LEU A 42 -1.17 9.46 6.04
N GLU A 43 -1.54 10.50 6.80
CA GLU A 43 -2.91 11.03 6.82
C GLU A 43 -3.33 11.55 5.45
N ASP A 44 -2.44 12.26 4.76
CA ASP A 44 -2.68 12.82 3.44
C ASP A 44 -2.84 11.71 2.37
N LEU A 45 -2.04 10.64 2.46
CA LEU A 45 -2.21 9.44 1.63
C LEU A 45 -3.50 8.69 1.97
N TRP A 46 -3.85 8.59 3.25
CA TRP A 46 -5.08 7.95 3.72
C TRP A 46 -6.33 8.74 3.30
N GLN A 47 -6.28 10.07 3.36
CA GLN A 47 -7.35 10.97 2.92
C GLN A 47 -7.39 11.16 1.39
N MET A 48 -6.58 10.40 0.63
CA MET A 48 -6.54 10.44 -0.84
C MET A 48 -6.09 11.79 -1.43
N ARG A 49 -5.37 12.60 -0.66
CA ARG A 49 -4.89 13.93 -1.08
C ARG A 49 -3.64 13.84 -1.95
N HIS A 50 -2.76 12.89 -1.62
CA HIS A 50 -1.49 12.66 -2.31
C HIS A 50 -1.41 11.27 -2.94
N ALA A 51 -0.59 11.12 -3.97
CA ALA A 51 -0.31 9.82 -4.57
C ALA A 51 0.63 9.02 -3.66
N ALA A 52 0.29 7.76 -3.39
CA ALA A 52 1.19 6.90 -2.63
C ALA A 52 2.33 6.40 -3.54
N ILE A 53 3.56 6.50 -3.01
CA ILE A 53 4.81 6.21 -3.72
C ILE A 53 5.08 4.70 -3.70
N GLY A 54 5.78 4.18 -4.70
CA GLY A 54 6.17 2.76 -4.79
C GLY A 54 6.87 2.20 -3.54
N SER A 55 7.65 3.02 -2.81
CA SER A 55 8.30 2.62 -1.55
C SER A 55 7.31 2.16 -0.47
N TYR A 56 6.06 2.65 -0.49
CA TYR A 56 5.01 2.17 0.41
C TYR A 56 4.53 0.76 0.01
N ALA A 57 4.56 0.41 -1.28
CA ALA A 57 4.18 -0.93 -1.74
C ALA A 57 5.19 -1.98 -1.26
N ASP A 58 6.50 -1.68 -1.34
CA ASP A 58 7.56 -2.58 -0.88
C ASP A 58 7.44 -2.88 0.62
N ALA A 59 7.20 -1.84 1.43
CA ALA A 59 7.02 -2.01 2.88
C ALA A 59 5.78 -2.84 3.23
N LEU A 60 4.68 -2.68 2.50
CA LEU A 60 3.47 -3.50 2.69
C LEU A 60 3.70 -4.96 2.30
N LEU A 61 4.45 -5.21 1.23
CA LEU A 61 4.86 -6.56 0.84
C LEU A 61 5.72 -7.21 1.94
N TRP A 62 6.69 -6.48 2.49
CA TRP A 62 7.51 -6.95 3.61
C TRP A 62 6.68 -7.24 4.85
N TYR A 63 5.78 -6.33 5.22
CA TYR A 63 4.87 -6.53 6.35
C TYR A 63 3.97 -7.77 6.14
N ALA A 64 3.46 -7.98 4.93
CA ALA A 64 2.67 -9.16 4.59
C ALA A 64 3.47 -10.46 4.80
N LYS A 65 4.70 -10.51 4.25
CA LYS A 65 5.62 -11.64 4.41
C LYS A 65 5.93 -11.92 5.88
N ALA A 66 6.24 -10.88 6.66
CA ALA A 66 6.53 -11.00 8.09
C ALA A 66 5.32 -11.52 8.89
N ARG A 67 4.10 -11.11 8.52
CA ARG A 67 2.84 -11.51 9.18
C ARG A 67 2.26 -12.82 8.64
N ARG A 68 2.95 -13.53 7.74
CA ARG A 68 2.44 -14.70 6.99
C ARG A 68 1.12 -14.43 6.26
N LYS A 69 0.86 -13.17 5.89
CA LYS A 69 -0.28 -12.76 5.07
C LYS A 69 0.10 -12.99 3.60
N LYS A 70 -0.71 -13.76 2.85
CA LYS A 70 -0.54 -13.95 1.40
C LYS A 70 -1.20 -12.78 0.65
N TRP A 71 -0.60 -11.60 0.71
CA TRP A 71 -1.03 -10.45 -0.11
C TRP A 71 -0.19 -10.42 -1.37
N GLU A 72 -0.81 -10.68 -2.51
CA GLU A 72 -0.13 -10.66 -3.80
C GLU A 72 0.04 -9.21 -4.28
N CYS A 73 1.29 -8.78 -4.43
CA CYS A 73 1.60 -7.53 -5.11
C CYS A 73 1.58 -7.83 -6.61
N VAL A 74 0.60 -7.30 -7.34
CA VAL A 74 0.57 -7.38 -8.80
C VAL A 74 1.58 -6.39 -9.35
N GLY A 75 2.84 -6.81 -9.38
CA GLY A 75 3.92 -6.12 -10.10
C GLY A 75 3.89 -6.53 -11.57
N VAL A 76 3.90 -5.57 -12.48
CA VAL A 76 4.12 -5.83 -13.91
C VAL A 76 5.51 -6.45 -14.06
N ALA A 77 5.57 -7.77 -14.21
CA ALA A 77 6.69 -8.43 -14.83
C ALA A 77 6.60 -8.12 -16.32
N ASN A 78 7.34 -7.10 -16.76
CA ASN A 78 7.61 -6.93 -18.19
C ASN A 78 8.54 -8.06 -18.65
N LYS A 79 8.10 -8.86 -19.64
CA LYS A 79 8.83 -9.72 -20.58
C LYS A 79 7.84 -10.82 -21.07
N LEU A 80 7.53 -11.02 -22.35
CA LEU A 80 8.20 -10.75 -23.63
C LEU A 80 7.20 -10.28 -24.67
#